data_AF-A0A9P9D193-F1
#
_entry.id   AF-A0A9P9D193-F1
#
_cell.length_a   1.000
_cell.length_b   1.000
_cell.length_c   1.000
_cell.angle_alpha   90.00
_cell.angle_beta   90.00
_cell.angle_gamma   90.00
#
_symmetry.space_group_name_H-M   'P 1'
#
loop_
_entity.id
_entity.type
_entity.pdbx_description
1 polymer ?
#
loop_
_entity_poly.entity_id
_entity_poly.type
_entity_poly.pdbx_seq_one_letter_code
_entity_poly.pdbx_strand_id
1 'polypeptide(L)' 'ASFPHDNLSPQRWYVSQEDLFIDISIWAATRGFTFITRRSTIGKSGRPTVTYSCNQ' A
#
# COMPACT_ATOMS: atom_id res chain seq x y z
N ALA A 1 0.22 0.80 23.86
CA ALA A 1 1.09 1.37 22.83
C ALA A 1 0.23 2.14 21.84
N SER A 2 0.39 3.46 21.72
CA SER A 2 -0.27 4.21 20.65
C SER A 2 0.58 4.02 19.40
N PHE A 3 0.04 3.37 18.37
CA PHE A 3 0.72 3.33 17.08
C PHE A 3 0.91 4.77 16.60
N PRO A 4 2.08 5.14 16.06
CA PRO A 4 2.24 6.45 15.44
C PRO A 4 1.20 6.59 14.34
N HIS A 5 0.66 7.81 14.19
CA HIS A 5 -0.39 8.16 13.23
C HIS A 5 -0.02 7.86 11.76
N ASP A 6 1.23 7.44 11.52
CA ASP A 6 1.83 7.14 10.22
C ASP A 6 1.87 5.64 9.92
N ASN A 7 1.23 4.82 10.73
CA ASN A 7 1.07 3.41 10.39
C ASN A 7 0.01 3.24 9.30
N LEU A 8 0.36 2.43 8.30
CA LEU A 8 -0.58 1.93 7.31
C LEU A 8 -1.78 1.30 8.01
N SER A 9 -2.93 1.35 7.33
CA SER A 9 -4.15 0.67 7.78
C SER A 9 -3.85 -0.77 8.20
N PRO A 10 -4.56 -1.32 9.22
CA PRO A 10 -4.40 -2.71 9.64
C PRO A 10 -4.47 -3.66 8.44
N GLN A 11 -3.76 -4.79 8.52
CA GLN A 11 -3.79 -5.80 7.45
C GLN A 11 -5.23 -6.19 7.12
N ARG A 12 -5.61 -5.98 5.85
CA ARG A 12 -6.94 -6.29 5.32
C ARG A 12 -6.82 -7.24 4.15
N TRP A 13 -7.88 -7.99 3.91
CA TRP A 13 -8.05 -8.78 2.71
C TRP A 13 -8.58 -7.88 1.60
N TYR A 14 -7.88 -7.86 0.47
CA TYR A 14 -8.29 -7.14 -0.72
C TYR A 14 -8.65 -8.16 -1.81
N VAL A 15 -9.75 -7.89 -2.50
CA VAL A 15 -10.22 -8.76 -3.59
C VAL A 15 -9.30 -8.64 -4.81
N SER A 16 -8.68 -7.47 -4.99
CA SER A 16 -7.74 -7.20 -6.06
C SER A 16 -6.55 -6.34 -5.60
N GLN A 17 -5.49 -6.31 -6.43
CA GLN A 17 -4.39 -5.37 -6.26
C GLN A 17 -4.83 -3.90 -6.43
N GLU A 18 -5.86 -3.65 -7.23
CA GLU A 18 -6.42 -2.33 -7.46
C GLU A 18 -7.12 -1.79 -6.22
N ASP A 19 -7.88 -2.63 -5.50
CA ASP A 19 -8.52 -2.24 -4.24
C ASP A 19 -7.50 -1.86 -3.17
N LEU A 20 -6.39 -2.61 -3.09
CA LEU A 20 -5.26 -2.27 -2.22
C LEU A 20 -4.64 -0.93 -2.62
N PHE A 21 -4.48 -0.68 -3.94
CA PHE A 21 -3.92 0.57 -4.43
C PHE A 21 -4.83 1.77 -4.14
N ILE A 22 -6.15 1.62 -4.24
CA ILE A 22 -7.12 2.67 -3.92
C ILE A 22 -7.07 2.98 -2.41
N ASP A 23 -7.14 1.97 -1.54
CA ASP A 23 -7.12 2.18 -0.08
C ASP A 23 -5.83 2.86 0.38
N ILE A 24 -4.68 2.38 -0.09
CA ILE A 24 -3.38 2.98 0.26
C ILE A 24 -3.21 4.38 -0.31
N SER A 25 -3.76 4.65 -1.51
CA SER A 25 -3.71 5.98 -2.12
C SER A 25 -4.61 6.99 -1.38
N ILE A 26 -5.78 6.58 -0.90
CA ILE A 26 -6.64 7.41 -0.05
C ILE A 26 -5.91 7.76 1.25
N TRP A 27 -5.30 6.77 1.90
CA TRP A 27 -4.50 6.99 3.11
C TRP A 27 -3.32 7.95 2.85
N ALA A 28 -2.64 7.85 1.71
CA ALA A 28 -1.54 8.74 1.35
C ALA A 28 -1.99 10.15 1.01
N ALA A 29 -3.09 10.29 0.28
CA ALA A 29 -3.64 11.59 -0.13
C ALA A 29 -3.99 12.45 1.09
N THR A 30 -4.53 11.85 2.16
CA THR A 30 -4.81 12.56 3.43
C THR A 30 -3.55 13.12 4.11
N ARG A 31 -2.35 12.68 3.69
CA ARG A 31 -1.06 13.08 4.24
C ARG A 31 -0.19 13.84 3.22
N GLY A 32 -0.71 14.12 2.02
CA GLY A 32 0.02 14.80 0.95
C GLY A 32 1.01 13.93 0.18
N PHE A 33 0.96 12.59 0.33
CA PHE A 33 1.77 11.67 -0.44
C PHE A 33 1.04 11.21 -1.71
N THR A 34 1.79 10.92 -2.77
CA THR A 34 1.26 10.32 -4.01
C THR A 34 2.06 9.08 -4.35
N PHE A 35 1.45 7.89 -4.23
CA PHE A 35 2.11 6.65 -4.62
C PHE A 35 2.12 6.51 -6.14
N ILE A 36 3.31 6.33 -6.72
CA ILE A 36 3.49 5.96 -8.12
C ILE A 36 3.88 4.48 -8.15
N THR A 37 3.00 3.67 -8.70
CA THR A 37 3.12 2.21 -8.71
C THR A 37 4.35 1.78 -9.50
N ARG A 38 5.21 0.92 -8.92
CA ARG A 38 6.15 0.13 -9.72
C ARG A 38 6.46 -1.22 -9.08
N ARG A 39 6.10 -2.27 -9.85
CA ARG A 39 6.52 -3.68 -9.75
C ARG A 39 5.85 -4.49 -8.62
N SER A 40 4.92 -5.35 -9.03
CA SER A 40 4.52 -6.53 -8.27
C SER A 40 5.53 -7.65 -8.51
N THR A 41 6.03 -8.28 -7.46
CA THR A 41 6.89 -9.46 -7.54
C THR A 41 6.18 -10.62 -6.87
N ILE A 42 5.99 -11.74 -7.58
CA ILE A 42 5.43 -12.94 -6.97
C ILE A 42 6.52 -13.59 -6.12
N GLY A 43 6.33 -13.61 -4.81
CA GLY A 43 7.26 -14.26 -3.89
C GLY A 43 7.20 -15.79 -4.00
N LYS A 44 8.24 -16.48 -3.50
CA LYS A 44 8.33 -17.96 -3.51
C LYS A 44 7.19 -18.67 -2.79
N SER A 45 6.43 -17.96 -1.94
CA SER A 45 5.25 -18.46 -1.22
C SER A 45 3.93 -18.31 -1.99
N GLY A 46 3.98 -17.84 -3.24
CA GLY A 46 2.78 -17.58 -4.06
C GLY A 46 2.04 -16.29 -3.69
N ARG A 47 2.48 -15.57 -2.65
CA ARG A 47 1.93 -14.26 -2.29
C ARG A 47 2.59 -13.16 -3.13
N PRO A 48 1.82 -12.31 -3.83
CA PRO A 48 2.36 -11.16 -4.52
C PRO A 48 2.82 -10.12 -3.50
N THR A 49 4.06 -9.66 -3.64
CA THR A 49 4.59 -8.49 -2.93
C THR A 49 4.53 -7.29 -3.87
N VAL A 50 3.83 -6.23 -3.47
CA VAL A 50 3.73 -4.99 -4.24
C VAL A 50 4.49 -3.90 -3.49
N THR A 51 5.46 -3.29 -4.16
CA THR A 51 6.21 -2.15 -3.63
C THR A 51 5.66 -0.86 -4.20
N TYR A 52 5.28 0.07 -3.32
CA TYR A 52 4.84 1.41 -3.69
C TYR A 52 5.92 2.43 -3.34
N SER A 53 6.20 3.35 -4.25
CA SER A 53 7.16 4.44 -4.07
C SER A 53 6.48 5.78 -4.32
N CYS A 54 6.81 6.81 -3.54
CA CYS A 54 6.46 8.19 -3.88
C CYS A 54 7.53 8.70 -4.85
N ASN A 55 7.12 9.39 -5.92
CA ASN A 55 8.08 10.20 -6.69
C ASN A 55 8.16 11.57 -6.00
N GLN A 56 9.38 12.08 -5.83
CA GLN A 56 9.60 13.44 -5.34
C GLN A 56 9.06 14.48 -6.32
#